data_AF-A0A0S8HXE2-F1
#
_entry.id   AF-A0A0S8HXE2-F1
#
_cell.length_a   1.000
_cell.length_b   1.000
_cell.length_c   1.000
_cell.angle_alpha   90.00
_cell.angle_beta   90.00
_cell.angle_gamma   90.00
#
_symmetry.space_group_name_H-M   'P 1'
#
loop_
_entity.id
_entity.type
_entity.pdbx_description
1 polymer ?
#
loop_
_entity_poly.entity_id
_entity_poly.type
_entity_poly.pdbx_seq_one_letter_code
_entity_poly.pdbx_strand_id
1 'polypeptide(L)'
;MIIARSSEAKGYLTPPPHPRELKVLLSPSLQEEVEGLAIGMTILPPGESSSFHSHEKENETWIIVSGEGEVRVGDETQAVG
;
A
#
# COMPACT_ATOMS: atom_id res chain seq x y z
N MET A 1 12.02 11.22 16.27
CA MET A 1 12.12 10.02 15.43
C MET A 1 10.83 9.24 15.60
N ILE A 2 10.04 9.09 14.54
CA ILE A 2 8.77 8.36 14.58
C ILE A 2 9.05 6.89 14.27
N ILE A 3 8.54 5.98 15.08
CA ILE A 3 8.59 4.54 14.84
C ILE A 3 7.15 4.07 14.72
N ALA A 4 6.80 3.44 13.59
CA ALA A 4 5.50 2.81 13.38
C ALA A 4 5.68 1.30 13.21
N ARG A 5 4.84 0.50 13.88
CA ARG A 5 4.82 -0.96 13.76
C ARG A 5 3.52 -1.41 13.10
N SER A 6 3.62 -2.24 12.05
CA SER A 6 2.43 -2.75 11.35
C SER A 6 1.54 -3.64 12.22
N SER A 7 2.11 -4.24 13.27
CA SER A 7 1.37 -5.01 14.28
C SER A 7 0.46 -4.16 15.17
N GLU A 8 0.74 -2.86 15.28
CA GLU A 8 0.00 -1.92 16.13
C GLU A 8 -0.93 -1.01 15.31
N ALA A 9 -0.73 -0.95 13.98
CA ALA A 9 -1.53 -0.13 13.08
C ALA A 9 -2.92 -0.73 12.85
N LYS A 10 -3.92 0.16 12.79
CA LYS A 10 -5.30 -0.21 12.48
C LYS A 10 -5.40 -0.76 11.05
N GLY A 11 -5.91 -1.98 10.92
CA GLY A 11 -6.28 -2.58 9.65
C GLY A 11 -7.63 -2.07 9.14
N TYR A 12 -7.73 -1.88 7.84
CA TYR A 12 -8.97 -1.62 7.12
C TYR A 12 -9.10 -2.61 5.98
N LEU A 13 -10.12 -3.46 6.03
CA LEU A 13 -10.44 -4.36 4.93
C LEU A 13 -11.23 -3.59 3.88
N THR A 14 -10.70 -3.52 2.66
CA THR A 14 -11.42 -2.89 1.54
C THR A 14 -12.62 -3.74 1.13
N PRO A 15 -13.73 -3.10 0.71
CA PRO A 15 -14.85 -3.83 0.15
C PRO A 15 -14.50 -4.41 -1.24
N PRO A 16 -15.33 -5.33 -1.77
CA PRO A 16 -15.27 -5.76 -3.17
C PRO A 16 -15.27 -4.57 -4.15
N PRO A 17 -14.70 -4.73 -5.37
CA PRO A 17 -14.24 -6.00 -5.97
C PRO A 17 -12.78 -6.36 -5.69
N HIS A 18 -12.06 -5.56 -4.88
CA HIS A 18 -10.63 -5.71 -4.64
C HIS A 18 -10.33 -5.82 -3.13
N PRO A 19 -10.80 -6.88 -2.44
CA PRO A 19 -10.59 -7.06 -1.01
C PRO A 19 -9.11 -7.23 -0.68
N ARG A 20 -8.61 -6.36 0.20
CA ARG A 20 -7.25 -6.36 0.75
C ARG A 20 -7.24 -5.65 2.08
N GLU A 21 -6.30 -6.00 2.95
CA GLU A 21 -6.11 -5.25 4.19
C GLU A 21 -5.15 -4.10 3.94
N LEU A 22 -5.56 -2.89 4.32
CA LEU A 22 -4.76 -1.68 4.27
C LEU A 22 -4.45 -1.21 5.69
N LYS A 23 -3.23 -0.74 5.90
CA LYS A 23 -2.79 -0.09 7.14
C LYS A 23 -2.07 1.20 6.78
N VAL A 24 -2.44 2.31 7.41
CA VAL A 24 -1.67 3.55 7.33
C VAL A 24 -0.67 3.54 8.49
N LEU A 25 0.62 3.62 8.18
CA LEU A 25 1.70 3.60 9.16
C LEU A 25 2.16 5.01 9.51
N LEU A 26 2.42 5.82 8.48
CA LEU A 26 2.79 7.24 8.60
C LEU A 26 1.89 8.07 7.68
N SER A 27 1.36 9.17 8.18
CA SER A 27 0.58 10.13 7.38
C SER A 27 0.46 11.46 8.14
N PRO A 28 0.38 12.61 7.44
CA PRO A 28 0.05 13.89 8.08
C PRO A 28 -1.29 13.86 8.83
N SER A 29 -2.20 12.95 8.48
CA SER A 29 -3.48 12.77 9.18
C SER A 29 -3.39 11.86 10.41
N LEU A 30 -2.25 11.22 10.65
CA LEU A 30 -2.04 10.29 11.76
C LEU A 30 -1.00 10.80 12.76
N GLN A 31 0.03 11.49 12.29
CA GLN A 31 1.06 12.13 13.11
C GLN A 31 1.28 13.55 12.62
N GLU A 32 1.22 14.53 13.52
CA GLU A 32 1.31 15.96 13.18
C GLU A 32 2.69 16.33 12.59
N GLU A 33 3.75 15.59 12.94
CA GLU A 33 5.11 15.86 12.48
C GLU A 33 5.44 15.23 11.11
N VAL A 34 4.53 14.45 10.53
CA VAL A 34 4.71 13.87 9.19
C VAL A 34 4.23 14.85 8.14
N GLU A 35 5.14 15.28 7.27
CA GLU A 35 4.84 16.15 6.14
C GLU A 35 5.41 15.57 4.84
N GLY A 36 4.73 15.83 3.71
CA GLY A 36 5.23 15.52 2.37
C GLY A 36 5.27 14.04 1.96
N LEU A 37 4.88 13.11 2.83
CA LEU A 37 4.79 11.68 2.51
C LEU A 37 3.73 10.96 3.32
N ALA A 38 3.29 9.81 2.82
CA ALA A 38 2.54 8.83 3.57
C ALA A 38 3.12 7.44 3.30
N ILE A 39 3.13 6.59 4.33
CA ILE A 39 3.54 5.19 4.22
C ILE A 39 2.37 4.33 4.65
N GLY A 40 1.93 3.45 3.75
CA GLY A 40 0.96 2.41 4.02
C GLY A 40 1.57 1.01 3.92
N MET A 41 0.85 0.03 4.43
CA MET A 41 1.10 -1.38 4.19
C MET A 41 -0.17 -2.00 3.61
N THR A 42 0.00 -2.77 2.54
CA THR A 42 -1.07 -3.53 1.90
C THR A 42 -0.79 -5.02 2.06
N ILE A 43 -1.78 -5.77 2.51
CA ILE A 43 -1.76 -7.23 2.53
C ILE A 43 -2.79 -7.70 1.51
N LEU A 44 -2.29 -8.28 0.41
CA LEU A 44 -3.09 -8.77 -0.69
C LEU A 44 -3.24 -10.29 -0.57
N PRO A 45 -4.48 -10.82 -0.42
CA PRO A 45 -4.68 -12.27 -0.42
C PRO A 45 -4.31 -12.90 -1.78
N PRO A 46 -3.92 -14.19 -1.80
CA PRO A 46 -3.66 -14.90 -3.06
C PRO A 46 -4.87 -14.85 -4.00
N GLY A 47 -4.62 -14.49 -5.26
CA GLY A 47 -5.66 -14.38 -6.31
C GLY A 47 -6.41 -13.04 -6.32
N GLU A 48 -6.21 -12.18 -5.32
CA GLU A 48 -6.79 -10.84 -5.29
C GLU A 48 -5.93 -9.81 -6.01
N SER A 49 -6.49 -8.63 -6.24
CA SER A 49 -5.82 -7.52 -6.94
C SER A 49 -6.14 -6.17 -6.32
N SER A 50 -5.35 -5.16 -6.65
CA SER A 50 -5.73 -3.76 -6.47
C SER A 50 -6.36 -3.21 -7.76
N SER A 51 -7.13 -2.13 -7.64
CA SER A 51 -7.67 -1.43 -8.80
C SER A 51 -6.55 -0.85 -9.67
N PHE A 52 -6.65 -0.97 -10.99
CA PHE A 52 -5.75 -0.30 -11.93
C PHE A 52 -6.13 1.19 -12.04
N HIS A 53 -5.20 2.09 -11.71
CA HIS A 53 -5.42 3.54 -11.71
C HIS A 53 -4.09 4.31 -11.71
N SER A 54 -4.17 5.63 -11.79
CA SER A 54 -3.03 6.55 -11.76
C SER A 54 -3.34 7.80 -10.94
N HIS A 55 -2.29 8.46 -10.45
CA HIS A 55 -2.35 9.77 -9.80
C HIS A 55 -1.49 10.77 -10.58
N GLU A 56 -1.92 12.03 -10.65
CA GLU A 56 -1.22 13.07 -11.42
C GLU A 56 -0.13 13.79 -10.62
N LYS A 57 -0.27 13.86 -9.29
CA LYS A 57 0.58 14.69 -8.43
C LYS A 57 1.59 13.86 -7.65
N GLU A 58 1.15 12.71 -7.17
CA GLU A 58 1.92 11.84 -6.29
C GLU A 58 2.67 10.78 -7.10
N ASN A 59 3.93 10.54 -6.73
CA ASN A 59 4.64 9.34 -7.14
C ASN A 59 4.45 8.27 -6.06
N GLU A 60 4.26 7.03 -6.49
CA GLU A 60 4.11 5.89 -5.57
C GLU A 60 5.27 4.91 -5.76
N THR A 61 5.75 4.33 -4.67
CA THR A 61 6.79 3.31 -4.69
C THR A 61 6.35 2.14 -3.82
N TRP A 62 6.43 0.94 -4.38
CA TRP A 62 6.08 -0.30 -3.69
C TRP A 62 7.35 -1.04 -3.27
N ILE A 63 7.40 -1.43 -2.00
CA ILE A 63 8.44 -2.31 -1.47
C ILE A 63 7.77 -3.63 -1.12
N ILE A 64 8.15 -4.70 -1.83
CA ILE A 64 7.64 -6.04 -1.54
C ILE A 64 8.44 -6.61 -0.38
N VAL A 65 7.76 -6.89 0.73
CA VAL A 65 8.38 -7.36 1.98
C VAL A 65 8.23 -8.86 2.18
N SER A 66 7.28 -9.50 1.48
CA SER A 66 6.99 -10.93 1.56
C SER A 66 5.99 -11.35 0.50
N GLY A 67 6.07 -12.61 0.07
CA GLY A 67 5.14 -13.19 -0.91
C GLY A 67 5.62 -12.95 -2.34
N GLU A 68 4.77 -13.27 -3.30
CA GLU A 68 5.03 -13.09 -4.73
C GLU A 68 3.75 -12.65 -5.44
N GLY A 69 3.90 -11.98 -6.57
CA GLY A 69 2.78 -11.51 -7.36
C GLY A 69 3.22 -10.85 -8.66
N GLU A 70 2.32 -10.04 -9.21
CA GLU A 70 2.52 -9.34 -10.47
C GLU A 70 2.16 -7.87 -10.29
N VAL A 71 3.01 -6.98 -10.81
CA VAL A 71 2.75 -5.54 -10.88
C VAL A 71 2.59 -5.15 -12.34
N ARG A 72 1.59 -4.31 -12.61
CA ARG A 72 1.36 -3.71 -13.92
C ARG A 72 1.60 -2.20 -13.84
N VAL A 73 2.50 -1.67 -14.68
CA VAL A 73 2.77 -0.24 -14.84
C VAL A 73 2.53 0.15 -16.30
N GLY A 74 1.46 0.89 -16.56
CA GLY A 74 1.02 1.17 -17.92
C GLY A 74 0.67 -0.12 -18.67
N ASP A 75 1.42 -0.39 -19.74
CA ASP A 75 1.26 -1.61 -20.56
C ASP A 75 2.31 -2.69 -20.24
N GLU A 76 3.20 -2.42 -19.28
CA GLU A 76 4.21 -3.36 -18.83
C GLU A 76 3.73 -4.13 -17.59
N THR A 77 4.10 -5.40 -17.55
CA THR A 77 3.78 -6.32 -16.48
C THR A 77 5.03 -7.04 -16.03
N GLN A 78 5.24 -7.14 -14.71
CA GLN A 78 6.43 -7.76 -14.13
C GLN A 78 6.09 -8.57 -12.89
N ALA A 79 6.72 -9.74 -12.75
CA ALA A 79 6.68 -10.53 -11.53
C ALA A 79 7.48 -9.84 -10.41
N VAL A 80 6.96 -9.87 -9.19
CA VAL A 80 7.59 -9.28 -8.00
C VAL A 80 7.51 -10.25 -6.83
N GLY A 81 8.46 -10.19 -5.89
CA GLY A 81 8.51 -11.06 -4.71
C GLY A 81 9.80 -10.92 -3.93
#